data_AF-G3IZ38-F1
#
_entry.id   AF-G3IZ38-F1
#
_cell.length_a   1.000
_cell.length_b   1.000
_cell.length_c   1.000
_cell.angle_alpha   90.00
_cell.angle_beta   90.00
_cell.angle_gamma   90.00
#
_symmetry.space_group_name_H-M   'P 1'
#
loop_
_entity.id
_entity.type
_entity.pdbx_description
1 polymer ?
#
loop_
_entity_poly.entity_id
_entity_poly.type
_entity_poly.pdbx_seq_one_letter_code
_entity_poly.pdbx_strand_id
1 'polypeptide(L)'
;MLCPKQYNPGQQKTGAKTDHEHTTQPQYITNANRQKLSVILPMADYLELLEDFEDLATIAERKDESTIPLEDVLKEDGLNFEVQS
;
A
#
# COMPACT_ATOMS: atom_id res chain seq x y z
N MET A 1 10.07 18.80 -21.56
CA MET A 1 11.06 17.84 -22.10
C MET A 1 10.92 16.57 -21.28
N LEU A 2 10.23 15.55 -21.80
CA LEU A 2 10.07 14.26 -21.15
C LEU A 2 11.16 13.32 -21.67
N CYS A 3 12.01 12.82 -20.78
CA CYS A 3 12.96 11.76 -21.14
C CYS A 3 12.17 10.45 -21.34
N PRO A 4 12.20 9.83 -22.52
CA PRO A 4 11.55 8.55 -22.72
C PRO A 4 12.30 7.47 -21.92
N LYS A 5 11.59 6.77 -21.04
CA LYS A 5 12.12 5.56 -20.39
C LYS A 5 12.27 4.50 -21.48
N GLN A 6 13.51 4.22 -21.87
CA GLN A 6 13.83 3.09 -22.71
C GLN A 6 13.61 1.81 -21.90
N TYR A 7 12.54 1.09 -22.26
CA TYR A 7 12.21 -0.23 -21.73
C TYR A 7 13.24 -1.24 -22.24
N ASN A 8 13.91 -1.94 -21.32
CA ASN A 8 14.93 -2.93 -21.66
C ASN A 8 14.36 -4.35 -21.44
N PRO A 9 14.23 -5.19 -22.49
CA PRO A 9 13.45 -6.44 -22.49
C PRO A 9 14.19 -7.65 -21.88
N GLY A 10 15.12 -7.41 -20.95
CA GLY A 10 15.87 -8.43 -20.21
C GLY A 10 15.05 -9.02 -19.06
N GLN A 11 14.05 -9.81 -19.42
CA GLN A 11 13.18 -10.58 -18.54
C GLN A 11 13.94 -11.34 -17.46
N GLN A 12 13.40 -11.37 -16.23
CA GLN A 12 12.98 -12.64 -15.62
C GLN A 12 11.63 -12.42 -14.94
N LYS A 13 10.56 -12.83 -15.62
CA LYS A 13 9.29 -13.12 -14.97
C LYS A 13 9.45 -14.45 -14.25
N THR A 14 9.47 -14.44 -12.92
CA THR A 14 9.31 -15.66 -12.14
C THR A 14 8.25 -15.40 -11.08
N GLY A 15 7.10 -16.07 -11.23
CA GLY A 15 6.03 -16.09 -10.24
C GLY A 15 4.79 -15.33 -10.70
N ALA A 16 3.90 -16.02 -11.38
CA ALA A 16 2.50 -15.63 -11.43
C ALA A 16 1.95 -15.62 -9.99
N LYS A 17 1.48 -14.47 -9.50
CA LYS A 17 0.57 -14.36 -8.35
C LYS A 17 -0.34 -13.14 -8.53
N THR A 18 -1.57 -13.36 -8.12
CA THR A 18 -2.79 -12.55 -8.26
C THR A 18 -2.69 -11.16 -7.64
N ASP A 19 -3.54 -10.27 -8.15
CA ASP A 19 -3.42 -8.81 -8.15
C ASP A 19 -3.58 -8.10 -6.78
N HIS A 20 -3.60 -8.83 -5.66
CA HIS A 20 -3.78 -8.24 -4.31
C HIS A 20 -2.98 -8.92 -3.18
N GLU A 21 -1.95 -9.72 -3.45
CA GLU A 21 -1.09 -10.26 -2.38
C GLU A 21 0.40 -10.12 -2.70
N HIS A 22 1.00 -9.03 -2.22
CA HIS A 22 2.45 -8.86 -2.23
C HIS A 22 3.06 -9.74 -1.13
N THR A 23 3.57 -10.92 -1.51
CA THR A 23 4.21 -11.84 -0.55
C THR A 23 5.67 -11.45 -0.36
N THR A 24 5.95 -10.54 0.58
CA THR A 24 7.32 -10.19 1.00
C THR A 24 8.05 -11.43 1.52
N GLN A 25 9.26 -11.70 1.00
CA GLN A 25 10.13 -12.78 1.50
C GLN A 25 11.33 -12.20 2.28
N PRO A 26 11.14 -11.84 3.55
CA PRO A 26 12.17 -11.20 4.37
C PRO A 26 13.29 -12.17 4.74
N GLN A 27 14.52 -11.67 4.80
CA GLN A 27 15.65 -12.38 5.40
C GLN A 27 15.87 -11.89 6.84
N TYR A 28 16.36 -12.75 7.73
CA TYR A 28 16.53 -12.41 9.14
C TYR A 28 17.96 -12.64 9.60
N ILE A 29 18.49 -11.69 10.38
CA ILE A 29 19.71 -11.88 11.16
C ILE A 29 19.29 -12.38 12.54
N THR A 30 19.87 -13.49 12.98
CA THR A 30 19.52 -14.15 14.25
C THR A 30 20.71 -14.24 15.19
N ASN A 31 20.45 -14.32 16.49
CA ASN A 31 21.48 -14.56 17.50
C ASN A 31 21.79 -16.07 17.64
N ALA A 32 22.75 -16.41 18.52
CA ALA A 32 23.15 -17.80 18.78
C ALA A 32 21.99 -18.69 19.28
N ASN A 33 20.97 -18.09 19.90
CA ASN A 33 19.76 -18.78 20.36
C ASN A 33 18.67 -18.87 19.28
N ARG A 34 18.99 -18.51 18.02
CA ARG A 34 18.07 -18.44 16.87
C ARG A 34 16.94 -17.42 17.01
N GLN A 35 17.07 -16.44 17.89
CA GLN A 35 16.12 -15.34 18.01
C GLN A 35 16.40 -14.30 16.92
N LYS A 36 15.35 -13.82 16.24
CA LYS A 36 15.44 -12.77 15.21
C LYS A 36 15.80 -11.44 15.88
N LEU A 37 16.90 -10.83 15.42
CA LEU A 37 17.36 -9.52 15.90
C LEU A 37 17.05 -8.40 14.92
N SER A 38 17.19 -8.67 13.62
CA SER A 38 16.89 -7.72 12.57
C SER A 38 16.40 -8.43 11.31
N VAL A 39 15.81 -7.65 10.41
CA VAL A 39 15.26 -8.09 9.14
C VAL A 39 15.92 -7.31 8.01
N ILE A 40 16.17 -7.99 6.90
CA ILE A 40 16.60 -7.41 5.63
C ILE A 40 15.42 -7.56 4.67
N LEU A 41 14.95 -6.42 4.17
CA LEU A 41 13.85 -6.35 3.20
C LEU A 41 14.39 -5.88 1.85
N PRO A 42 13.82 -6.36 0.73
CA PRO A 42 13.94 -5.66 -0.54
C PRO A 42 13.52 -4.20 -0.39
N MET A 43 14.20 -3.31 -1.11
CA MET A 43 13.95 -1.87 -1.00
C MET A 43 12.50 -1.50 -1.37
N ALA A 44 11.93 -2.16 -2.39
CA ALA A 44 10.54 -1.92 -2.79
C ALA A 44 9.57 -2.22 -1.64
N ASP A 45 9.70 -3.41 -1.02
CA ASP A 45 8.86 -3.84 0.09
C ASP A 45 8.98 -2.94 1.32
N TYR A 46 10.17 -2.38 1.58
CA TYR A 46 10.36 -1.40 2.66
C TYR A 46 9.62 -0.09 2.38
N LEU A 47 9.70 0.42 1.15
CA LEU A 47 9.05 1.67 0.76
C LEU A 47 7.51 1.54 0.76
N GLU A 48 6.99 0.42 0.25
CA GLU A 48 5.56 0.10 0.31
C GLU A 48 5.06 0.03 1.77
N LEU A 49 5.82 -0.61 2.65
CA LEU A 49 5.49 -0.65 4.07
C LEU A 49 5.45 0.76 4.72
N LEU A 50 6.29 1.69 4.24
CA LEU A 50 6.22 3.08 4.70
C LEU A 50 4.94 3.77 4.19
N GLU A 51 4.55 3.55 2.93
CA GLU A 51 3.28 4.03 2.37
C GLU A 51 2.07 3.51 3.18
N ASP A 52 2.04 2.21 3.49
CA ASP A 52 1.00 1.62 4.34
C ASP A 52 0.91 2.29 5.72
N PHE A 53 2.06 2.66 6.31
CA PHE A 53 2.07 3.38 7.58
C PHE A 53 1.53 4.82 7.46
N GLU A 54 1.77 5.50 6.34
CA GLU A 54 1.23 6.83 6.07
C GLU A 54 -0.30 6.80 5.91
N ASP A 55 -0.82 5.78 5.22
CA ASP A 55 -2.27 5.56 5.12
C ASP A 55 -2.91 5.30 6.49
N LEU A 56 -2.29 4.45 7.31
CA LEU A 56 -2.75 4.19 8.68
C LEU A 56 -2.68 5.43 9.58
N ALA A 57 -1.63 6.23 9.45
CA ALA A 57 -1.50 7.49 10.18
C ALA A 57 -2.62 8.46 9.80
N THR A 58 -2.93 8.58 8.51
CA THR A 58 -4.03 9.41 8.01
C THR A 58 -5.38 9.01 8.62
N ILE A 59 -5.65 7.70 8.73
CA ILE A 59 -6.86 7.19 9.39
C ILE A 59 -6.87 7.53 10.88
N ALA A 60 -5.73 7.40 11.57
CA ALA A 60 -5.61 7.67 12.99
C ALA A 60 -5.83 9.15 13.33
N GLU A 61 -5.29 10.06 12.52
CA GLU A 61 -5.46 11.51 12.69
C GLU A 61 -6.93 11.94 12.56
N ARG A 62 -7.69 11.26 11.70
CA ARG A 62 -9.11 11.55 11.43
C ARG A 62 -10.09 10.79 12.32
N LYS A 63 -9.60 9.95 13.23
CA LYS A 63 -10.45 9.06 14.04
C LYS A 63 -11.51 9.79 14.86
N ASP A 64 -11.16 10.96 15.42
CA ASP A 64 -12.04 11.77 16.27
C ASP A 64 -12.66 12.96 15.49
N GLU A 65 -12.51 13.00 14.17
CA GLU A 65 -13.10 14.02 13.30
C GLU A 65 -14.64 13.86 13.28
N SER A 66 -15.37 14.98 13.33
CA SER A 66 -16.82 14.95 13.23
C SER A 66 -17.24 14.41 11.86
N THR A 67 -18.04 13.35 11.85
CA THR A 67 -18.60 12.78 10.62
C THR A 67 -19.89 13.48 10.22
N ILE A 68 -20.16 13.52 8.91
CA ILE A 68 -21.46 13.93 8.36
C ILE A 68 -22.17 12.73 7.70
N PRO A 69 -23.52 12.75 7.61
CA PRO A 69 -24.25 11.73 6.86
C PRO A 69 -23.84 11.70 5.39
N LEU A 70 -23.84 10.51 4.78
CA LEU A 70 -23.47 10.34 3.38
C LEU A 70 -24.39 11.16 2.46
N GLU A 71 -25.68 11.27 2.78
CA GLU A 71 -26.66 12.03 2.01
C GLU A 71 -26.31 13.51 1.92
N ASP A 72 -25.64 14.06 2.94
CA ASP A 72 -25.25 15.46 2.97
C ASP A 72 -23.96 15.70 2.18
N VAL A 73 -23.00 14.76 2.22
CA VAL A 73 -21.83 14.74 1.33
C VAL A 73 -22.27 14.72 -0.14
N LEU A 74 -23.20 13.83 -0.49
CA LEU A 74 -23.68 13.66 -1.86
C LEU A 74 -24.39 14.92 -2.41
N LYS A 75 -25.12 15.65 -1.55
CA LYS A 75 -25.73 16.93 -1.91
C LYS A 75 -24.69 18.02 -2.11
N GLU A 76 -23.68 18.09 -1.24
CA GLU A 76 -22.61 19.09 -1.29
C GLU A 76 -21.74 18.90 -2.56
N ASP A 77 -21.37 17.66 -2.85
CA ASP A 77 -20.52 17.31 -4.00
C ASP A 77 -21.31 17.18 -5.32
N GLY A 78 -22.63 17.35 -5.30
CA GLY A 78 -23.50 17.28 -6.48
C GLY A 78 -23.59 15.88 -7.10
N LEU A 79 -23.27 14.83 -6.34
CA LEU A 79 -23.28 13.44 -6.76
C LEU A 79 -24.62 12.78 -6.38
N ASN A 80 -25.60 12.81 -7.26
CA ASN A 80 -26.80 11.98 -7.09
C ASN A 80 -26.49 10.54 -7.52
N PHE A 81 -26.23 9.65 -6.57
CA PHE A 81 -26.23 8.21 -6.83
C PHE A 81 -27.66 7.69 -6.82
N GLU A 82 -28.21 7.39 -8.00
CA GLU A 82 -29.36 6.50 -8.09
C GLU A 82 -28.87 5.11 -7.68
N VAL A 83 -29.23 4.67 -6.47
CA VAL A 83 -29.01 3.30 -6.02
C VAL A 83 -29.83 2.41 -6.95
N GLN A 84 -29.16 1.76 -7.91
CA GLN A 84 -29.80 0.75 -8.74
C GLN A 84 -30.09 -0.46 -7.84
N SER A 85 -31.37 -0.64 -7.54
CA SER A 85 -31.96 -1.82 -6.91
C SER A 85 -31.92 -3.04 -7.81
#